data_AF-A0A357N863-F1
#
_entry.id   AF-A0A357N863-F1
#
_cell.length_a   1.000
_cell.length_b   1.000
_cell.length_c   1.000
_cell.angle_alpha   90.00
_cell.angle_beta   90.00
_cell.angle_gamma   90.00
#
_symmetry.space_group_name_H-M   'P 1'
#
loop_
_entity.id
_entity.type
_entity.pdbx_description
1 polymer ?
#
loop_
_entity_poly.entity_id
_entity_poly.type
_entity_poly.pdbx_seq_one_letter_code
_entity_poly.pdbx_strand_id
1 'polypeptide(L)'
;MKNIDILLVNSFAPRQRVMSDVALDNGLVALHTHLAEKGFGIEVHDELRIGSLERGVPRWCVKLLRLLTLMQLKAHRKGARFITLLLFALSKYVQAFSLFCRMRYMDGEIRRIVRFVKEHEIPTVGIKLWYGEAYKWSGGLAAKLREDCPETTVVVGGPQVKVYGGEVLHGQAFDLAIMGPGEEALAQLLILRRQFKAKEAFLRRG
;
A
#
# COMPACT_ATOMS: atom_id res chain seq x y z
N MET A 1 10.13 10.95 23.68
CA MET A 1 9.38 10.40 22.54
C MET A 1 9.93 9.01 22.25
N LYS A 2 9.09 8.00 22.00
CA LYS A 2 9.57 6.68 21.57
C LYS A 2 10.25 6.85 20.20
N ASN A 3 11.48 6.34 20.08
CA ASN A 3 12.19 6.33 18.80
C ASN A 3 11.53 5.26 17.91
N ILE A 4 11.09 5.61 16.70
CA ILE A 4 10.44 4.67 15.77
C ILE A 4 11.54 4.04 14.93
N ASP A 5 11.77 2.73 15.09
CA ASP A 5 12.76 1.98 14.31
C ASP A 5 12.23 1.62 12.92
N ILE A 6 10.92 1.38 12.81
CA ILE A 6 10.29 0.96 11.56
C ILE A 6 8.84 1.46 11.42
N LEU A 7 8.52 1.93 10.23
CA LEU A 7 7.14 2.12 9.78
C LEU A 7 6.74 0.94 8.89
N LEU A 8 5.69 0.20 9.27
CA LEU A 8 5.11 -0.87 8.47
C LEU A 8 3.93 -0.34 7.66
N VAL A 9 3.96 -0.52 6.34
CA VAL A 9 2.96 -0.01 5.41
C VAL A 9 2.30 -1.17 4.67
N ASN A 10 0.97 -1.24 4.75
CA ASN A 10 0.19 -2.14 3.91
C ASN A 10 -0.04 -1.49 2.54
N SER A 11 0.46 -2.10 1.45
CA SER A 11 0.16 -1.58 0.12
C SER A 11 -1.30 -1.83 -0.26
N PHE A 12 -1.87 -0.97 -1.09
CA PHE A 12 -3.27 -1.10 -1.48
C PHE A 12 -3.50 -0.59 -2.90
N ALA A 13 -4.53 -1.15 -3.54
CA ALA A 13 -4.91 -0.80 -4.90
C ALA A 13 -6.03 0.25 -4.94
N PRO A 14 -6.08 1.10 -5.99
CA PRO A 14 -7.19 2.04 -6.19
C PRO A 14 -8.51 1.33 -6.48
N ARG A 15 -8.46 0.11 -7.02
CA ARG A 15 -9.61 -0.74 -7.27
C ARG A 15 -9.40 -2.10 -6.64
N GLN A 16 -10.50 -2.63 -6.15
CA GLN A 16 -10.57 -3.91 -5.47
C GLN A 16 -11.19 -4.88 -6.46
N ARG A 17 -10.38 -5.78 -7.02
CA ARG A 17 -10.80 -6.69 -8.08
C ARG A 17 -11.06 -8.09 -7.53
N VAL A 18 -10.44 -8.42 -6.40
CA VAL A 18 -10.58 -9.70 -5.74
C VAL A 18 -10.72 -9.53 -4.23
N MET A 19 -11.31 -10.52 -3.56
CA MET A 19 -11.59 -10.46 -2.12
C MET A 19 -10.33 -10.37 -1.26
N SER A 20 -9.18 -10.83 -1.76
CA SER A 20 -7.89 -10.66 -1.10
C SER A 20 -7.44 -9.20 -1.01
N ASP A 21 -7.93 -8.31 -1.88
CA ASP A 21 -7.58 -6.88 -1.85
C ASP A 21 -8.19 -6.18 -0.62
N VAL A 22 -9.23 -6.78 -0.03
CA VAL A 22 -10.03 -6.26 1.10
C VAL A 22 -9.87 -7.09 2.38
N ALA A 23 -9.08 -8.16 2.33
CA ALA A 23 -8.88 -9.04 3.47
C ALA A 23 -8.08 -8.31 4.56
N LEU A 24 -8.51 -8.47 5.82
CA LEU A 24 -7.76 -7.96 6.96
C LEU A 24 -6.38 -8.62 7.02
N ASP A 25 -5.35 -7.80 7.23
CA ASP A 25 -3.98 -8.26 7.20
C ASP A 25 -3.51 -8.80 8.55
N ASN A 26 -3.51 -10.13 8.70
CA ASN A 26 -2.97 -10.78 9.89
C ASN A 26 -1.44 -10.77 9.95
N GLY A 27 -0.76 -10.59 8.81
CA GLY A 27 0.71 -10.65 8.72
C GLY A 27 1.38 -9.43 9.33
N LEU A 28 0.83 -8.23 9.13
CA LEU A 28 1.34 -7.02 9.79
C LEU A 28 1.16 -7.07 11.31
N VAL A 29 0.07 -7.67 11.79
CA VAL A 29 -0.15 -7.88 13.23
C VAL A 29 0.89 -8.83 13.81
N ALA A 30 1.14 -9.97 13.14
CA ALA A 30 2.18 -10.92 13.57
C ALA A 30 3.57 -10.27 13.61
N LEU A 31 3.93 -9.51 12.57
CA LEU A 31 5.20 -8.75 12.51
C LEU A 31 5.29 -7.72 13.64
N HIS A 32 4.23 -6.93 13.85
CA HIS A 32 4.19 -5.94 14.91
C HIS A 32 4.41 -6.58 16.28
N THR A 33 3.67 -7.65 16.60
CA THR A 33 3.81 -8.36 17.89
C THR A 33 5.22 -8.89 18.09
N HIS A 34 5.77 -9.58 17.09
CA HIS A 34 7.11 -10.16 17.18
C HIS A 34 8.22 -9.10 17.35
N LEU A 35 8.13 -8.00 16.61
CA LEU A 35 9.11 -6.90 16.73
C LEU A 35 8.94 -6.14 18.05
N ALA A 36 7.70 -5.97 18.53
CA ALA A 36 7.43 -5.29 19.79
C ALA A 36 7.99 -6.10 20.98
N GLU A 37 7.87 -7.42 20.96
CA GLU A 37 8.50 -8.32 21.95
C GLU A 37 10.02 -8.16 22.01
N LYS A 38 10.67 -7.84 20.88
CA LYS A 38 12.12 -7.55 20.80
C LYS A 38 12.47 -6.10 21.13
N GLY A 39 11.51 -5.28 21.55
CA GLY A 39 11.74 -3.90 21.99
C GLY A 39 11.98 -2.88 20.86
N PHE A 40 11.49 -3.15 19.64
CA PHE A 40 11.51 -2.16 18.56
C PHE A 40 10.35 -1.17 18.69
N GLY A 41 10.60 0.10 18.34
CA GLY A 41 9.56 1.09 18.11
C GLY A 41 8.94 0.89 16.73
N ILE A 42 7.68 0.49 16.69
CA ILE A 42 6.98 0.16 15.43
C ILE A 42 5.75 1.05 15.30
N GLU A 43 5.54 1.58 14.11
CA GLU A 43 4.28 2.22 13.71
C GLU A 43 3.68 1.46 12.52
N VAL A 44 2.35 1.36 12.45
CA VAL A 44 1.65 0.65 11.37
C VAL A 44 0.71 1.60 10.63
N HIS A 45 0.94 1.77 9.34
CA HIS A 45 0.07 2.50 8.43
C HIS A 45 -0.71 1.52 7.54
N ASP A 46 -1.99 1.31 7.89
CA ASP A 46 -2.89 0.42 7.17
C ASP A 46 -4.18 1.12 6.73
N GLU A 47 -4.27 1.39 5.43
CA GLU A 47 -5.40 2.01 4.76
C GLU A 47 -6.41 0.99 4.19
N LEU A 48 -6.27 -0.32 4.45
CA LEU A 48 -7.20 -1.36 4.00
C LEU A 48 -8.32 -1.68 5.00
N ARG A 49 -8.55 -0.83 6.03
CA ARG A 49 -9.66 -1.04 6.98
C ARG A 49 -11.03 -1.02 6.27
N ILE A 50 -12.03 -1.71 6.83
CA ILE A 50 -13.37 -1.94 6.25
C ILE A 50 -14.13 -0.63 5.87
N GLY A 51 -13.74 0.54 6.41
CA GLY A 51 -14.29 1.85 6.04
C GLY A 51 -13.48 2.68 5.03
N SER A 52 -12.40 2.13 4.48
CA SER A 52 -11.38 2.92 3.74
C SER A 52 -11.51 2.86 2.23
N LEU A 53 -12.33 1.94 1.73
CA LEU A 53 -12.46 1.60 0.32
C LEU A 53 -12.95 2.76 -0.53
N GLU A 54 -13.80 3.59 0.05
CA GLU A 54 -14.39 4.77 -0.61
C GLU A 54 -13.67 6.08 -0.22
N ARG A 55 -12.64 6.03 0.64
CA ARG A 55 -11.88 7.24 1.01
C ARG A 55 -11.25 7.87 -0.23
N GLY A 56 -11.25 9.19 -0.27
CA GLY A 56 -10.77 9.94 -1.44
C GLY A 56 -11.75 10.02 -2.60
N VAL A 57 -12.89 9.32 -2.56
CA VAL A 57 -13.95 9.44 -3.55
C VAL A 57 -15.08 10.33 -3.00
N PRO A 58 -15.58 11.31 -3.77
CA PRO A 58 -16.74 12.10 -3.34
C PRO A 58 -17.97 11.23 -3.08
N ARG A 59 -18.67 11.46 -1.95
CA ARG A 59 -19.87 10.68 -1.58
C ARG A 59 -20.97 10.69 -2.64
N TRP A 60 -21.09 11.79 -3.40
CA TRP A 60 -22.06 11.89 -4.49
C TRP A 60 -21.72 10.92 -5.64
N CYS A 61 -20.43 10.70 -5.94
CA CYS A 61 -20.02 9.73 -6.96
C CYS A 61 -20.44 8.33 -6.56
N VAL A 62 -20.21 7.95 -5.30
CA VAL A 62 -20.59 6.64 -4.77
C VAL A 62 -22.11 6.45 -4.84
N LYS A 63 -22.88 7.44 -4.39
CA LYS A 63 -24.34 7.41 -4.46
C LYS A 63 -24.85 7.31 -5.90
N LEU A 64 -24.26 8.07 -6.82
CA LEU A 64 -24.62 8.05 -8.24
C LEU A 64 -24.29 6.70 -8.89
N LEU A 65 -23.11 6.14 -8.63
CA LEU A 65 -22.75 4.80 -9.11
C LEU A 65 -23.72 3.75 -8.60
N ARG A 66 -24.09 3.80 -7.31
CA ARG A 66 -25.08 2.87 -6.74
C ARG A 66 -26.44 3.00 -7.43
N LEU A 67 -26.89 4.23 -7.69
CA LEU A 67 -28.13 4.49 -8.41
C LEU A 67 -28.07 3.95 -9.85
N LEU A 68 -26.98 4.23 -10.58
CA LEU A 68 -26.77 3.75 -11.95
C LEU A 68 -26.79 2.22 -12.01
N THR A 69 -26.10 1.53 -11.09
CA THR A 69 -26.09 0.06 -11.00
C THR A 69 -27.50 -0.49 -10.74
N LEU A 70 -28.26 0.12 -9.82
CA LEU A 70 -29.65 -0.30 -9.57
C LEU A 70 -30.55 -0.10 -10.80
N MET A 71 -30.37 1.01 -11.53
CA MET A 71 -31.11 1.26 -12.77
C MET A 71 -30.73 0.29 -13.88
N GLN A 72 -29.44 -0.05 -14.01
CA GLN A 72 -28.95 -1.05 -14.96
C GLN A 72 -29.60 -2.41 -14.70
N LEU A 73 -29.63 -2.87 -13.45
CA LEU A 73 -30.27 -4.14 -13.07
C LEU A 73 -31.77 -4.13 -13.42
N LYS A 74 -32.48 -3.04 -13.16
CA LYS A 74 -33.90 -2.89 -13.50
C LYS A 74 -34.14 -2.86 -15.01
N ALA A 75 -33.35 -2.10 -15.76
CA ALA A 75 -33.47 -1.97 -17.21
C ALA A 75 -33.15 -3.30 -17.92
N HIS A 76 -32.14 -4.01 -17.44
CA HIS A 76 -31.75 -5.31 -17.96
C HIS A 76 -32.86 -6.36 -17.75
N ARG A 77 -33.45 -6.41 -16.54
CA ARG A 77 -34.60 -7.30 -16.25
C ARG A 77 -35.82 -7.01 -17.12
N LYS A 78 -36.03 -5.77 -17.54
CA LYS A 78 -37.14 -5.35 -18.42
C LYS A 78 -36.84 -5.51 -19.91
N GLY A 79 -35.66 -6.02 -20.30
CA GLY A 79 -35.28 -6.18 -21.70
C GLY A 79 -34.98 -4.87 -22.45
N ALA A 80 -34.87 -3.74 -21.75
CA ALA A 80 -34.64 -2.42 -22.34
C ALA A 80 -33.17 -2.24 -22.72
N ARG A 81 -32.75 -2.85 -23.84
CA ARG A 81 -31.35 -2.92 -24.28
C ARG A 81 -30.71 -1.54 -24.48
N PHE A 82 -31.41 -0.62 -25.13
CA PHE A 82 -30.88 0.73 -25.40
C PHE A 82 -30.64 1.53 -24.11
N ILE A 83 -31.61 1.52 -23.20
CA ILE A 83 -31.50 2.17 -21.88
C ILE A 83 -30.34 1.55 -21.08
N THR A 84 -30.21 0.23 -21.14
CA THR A 84 -29.11 -0.48 -20.47
C THR A 84 -27.75 -0.02 -21.00
N LEU A 85 -27.57 0.07 -22.32
CA LEU A 85 -26.34 0.57 -22.95
C LEU A 85 -26.02 2.02 -22.56
N LEU A 86 -27.02 2.90 -22.56
CA LEU A 86 -26.85 4.29 -22.14
C LEU A 86 -26.40 4.39 -20.68
N LEU A 87 -27.01 3.60 -19.79
CA LEU A 87 -26.63 3.54 -18.38
C LEU A 87 -25.22 2.96 -18.20
N PHE A 88 -24.80 1.99 -19.00
CA PHE A 88 -23.42 1.49 -19.02
C PHE A 88 -22.43 2.59 -19.42
N ALA A 89 -22.70 3.29 -20.52
CA ALA A 89 -21.86 4.39 -20.98
C ALA A 89 -21.73 5.48 -19.90
N LEU A 90 -22.84 5.91 -19.30
CA LEU A 90 -22.83 6.91 -18.22
C LEU A 90 -22.05 6.42 -17.00
N SER A 91 -22.24 5.16 -16.60
CA SER A 91 -21.52 4.57 -15.46
C SER A 91 -20.00 4.55 -15.68
N LYS A 92 -19.54 4.33 -16.91
CA LYS A 92 -18.11 4.36 -17.25
C LYS A 92 -17.46 5.69 -16.92
N TYR A 93 -18.11 6.82 -17.23
CA TYR A 93 -17.57 8.15 -16.93
C TYR A 93 -17.51 8.42 -15.44
N VAL A 94 -18.57 8.06 -14.70
CA VAL A 94 -18.59 8.23 -13.23
C VAL A 94 -17.55 7.32 -12.57
N GLN A 95 -17.36 6.09 -13.05
CA GLN A 95 -16.31 5.18 -12.58
C GLN A 95 -14.90 5.69 -12.88
N ALA A 96 -14.69 6.29 -14.06
CA ALA A 96 -13.41 6.89 -14.42
C ALA A 96 -13.08 8.09 -13.51
N PHE A 97 -14.05 8.96 -13.26
CA PHE A 97 -13.89 10.08 -12.35
C PHE A 97 -13.66 9.63 -10.90
N SER A 98 -14.43 8.65 -10.42
CA SER A 98 -14.21 8.04 -9.09
C SER A 98 -12.81 7.46 -8.95
N LEU A 99 -12.30 6.77 -9.99
CA LEU A 99 -10.93 6.26 -10.00
C LEU A 99 -9.91 7.40 -9.94
N PHE A 100 -10.09 8.45 -10.73
CA PHE A 100 -9.22 9.62 -10.71
C PHE A 100 -9.12 10.25 -9.32
N CYS A 101 -10.26 10.47 -8.65
CA CYS A 101 -10.28 10.99 -7.28
C CYS A 101 -9.55 10.06 -6.31
N ARG A 102 -9.78 8.73 -6.42
CA ARG A 102 -9.11 7.73 -5.58
C ARG A 102 -7.59 7.73 -5.79
N MET A 103 -7.11 7.79 -7.04
CA MET A 103 -5.68 7.86 -7.34
C MET A 103 -5.05 9.13 -6.74
N ARG A 104 -5.70 10.30 -6.90
CA ARG A 104 -5.21 11.55 -6.32
C ARG A 104 -5.12 11.49 -4.80
N TYR A 105 -6.06 10.80 -4.15
CA TYR A 105 -6.01 10.54 -2.72
C TYR A 105 -4.84 9.64 -2.34
N MET A 106 -4.62 8.55 -3.07
CA MET A 106 -3.49 7.64 -2.85
C MET A 106 -2.12 8.32 -3.02
N ASP A 107 -1.99 9.24 -3.98
CA ASP A 107 -0.79 10.08 -4.12
C ASP A 107 -0.62 11.02 -2.91
N GLY A 108 -1.74 11.49 -2.36
CA GLY A 108 -1.77 12.25 -1.11
C GLY A 108 -1.30 11.43 0.08
N GLU A 109 -1.68 10.16 0.17
CA GLU A 109 -1.22 9.25 1.22
C GLU A 109 0.29 8.98 1.12
N ILE A 110 0.85 8.83 -0.09
CA ILE A 110 2.32 8.75 -0.25
C ILE A 110 2.99 9.97 0.38
N ARG A 111 2.51 11.18 0.05
CA ARG A 111 3.08 12.42 0.61
C ARG A 111 2.95 12.50 2.13
N ARG A 112 1.86 11.98 2.70
CA ARG A 112 1.66 11.93 4.15
C ARG A 112 2.64 10.97 4.82
N ILE A 113 2.78 9.76 4.27
CA ILE A 113 3.72 8.75 4.78
C ILE A 113 5.16 9.29 4.72
N VAL A 114 5.56 9.87 3.59
CA VAL A 114 6.92 10.43 3.43
C VAL A 114 7.16 11.58 4.41
N ARG A 115 6.18 12.46 4.60
CA ARG A 115 6.27 13.53 5.61
C ARG A 115 6.42 12.97 7.01
N PHE A 116 5.62 11.96 7.37
CA PHE A 116 5.70 11.31 8.67
C PHE A 116 7.07 10.66 8.90
N VAL A 117 7.60 9.93 7.91
CA VAL A 117 8.95 9.36 7.96
C VAL A 117 10.00 10.44 8.18
N LYS A 118 9.87 11.58 7.48
CA LYS A 118 10.80 12.71 7.59
C LYS A 118 10.74 13.39 8.96
N GLU A 119 9.54 13.69 9.46
CA GLU A 119 9.31 14.37 10.75
C GLU A 119 9.79 13.54 11.93
N HIS A 120 9.70 12.21 11.82
CA HIS A 120 10.11 11.28 12.86
C HIS A 120 11.48 10.62 12.61
N GLU A 121 12.20 11.03 11.55
CA GLU A 121 13.50 10.49 11.14
C GLU A 121 13.55 8.95 11.11
N ILE A 122 12.49 8.32 10.60
CA ILE A 122 12.32 6.87 10.66
C ILE A 122 13.37 6.18 9.76
N PRO A 123 14.23 5.30 10.30
CA PRO A 123 15.36 4.74 9.55
C PRO A 123 14.96 3.60 8.62
N THR A 124 13.80 2.98 8.83
CA THR A 124 13.33 1.83 8.05
C THR A 124 11.84 1.94 7.72
N VAL A 125 11.48 1.65 6.47
CA VAL A 125 10.09 1.49 6.04
C VAL A 125 9.93 0.07 5.48
N GLY A 126 9.08 -0.72 6.13
CA GLY A 126 8.69 -2.04 5.66
C GLY A 126 7.39 -1.96 4.85
N ILE A 127 7.40 -2.35 3.58
CA ILE A 127 6.21 -2.36 2.74
C ILE A 127 5.79 -3.80 2.46
N LYS A 128 4.55 -4.14 2.82
CA LYS A 128 3.95 -5.41 2.40
C LYS A 128 3.43 -5.26 0.97
N LEU A 129 4.02 -5.99 0.04
CA LEU A 129 3.69 -5.94 -1.38
C LEU A 129 2.52 -6.86 -1.74
N TRP A 130 1.57 -6.27 -2.46
CA TRP A 130 0.47 -6.94 -3.15
C TRP A 130 0.56 -6.69 -4.66
N TYR A 131 -0.04 -7.57 -5.45
CA TYR A 131 0.05 -7.56 -6.92
C TYR A 131 -0.69 -6.38 -7.59
N GLY A 132 -0.38 -6.20 -8.87
CA GLY A 132 -1.10 -5.29 -9.75
C GLY A 132 -0.88 -3.82 -9.38
N GLU A 133 -1.98 -3.08 -9.19
CA GLU A 133 -1.93 -1.64 -8.96
C GLU A 133 -1.37 -1.28 -7.57
N ALA A 134 -1.43 -2.19 -6.60
CA ALA A 134 -0.81 -2.00 -5.28
C ALA A 134 0.73 -1.98 -5.37
N TYR A 135 1.31 -2.87 -6.18
CA TYR A 135 2.75 -2.87 -6.46
C TYR A 135 3.23 -1.54 -7.04
N LYS A 136 2.48 -0.99 -8.01
CA LYS A 136 2.80 0.32 -8.61
C LYS A 136 2.76 1.44 -7.57
N TRP A 137 1.78 1.42 -6.67
CA TRP A 137 1.70 2.38 -5.58
C TRP A 137 2.90 2.26 -4.62
N SER A 138 3.29 1.05 -4.26
CA SER A 138 4.50 0.80 -3.44
C SER A 138 5.77 1.32 -4.09
N GLY A 139 5.93 1.13 -5.40
CA GLY A 139 7.06 1.69 -6.15
C GLY A 139 7.07 3.22 -6.12
N GLY A 140 5.90 3.85 -6.25
CA GLY A 140 5.76 5.31 -6.10
C GLY A 140 6.11 5.81 -4.70
N LEU A 141 5.69 5.09 -3.65
CA LEU A 141 6.07 5.39 -2.27
C LEU A 141 7.58 5.30 -2.07
N ALA A 142 8.19 4.20 -2.51
CA ALA A 142 9.62 3.95 -2.33
C ALA A 142 10.48 4.96 -3.11
N ALA A 143 10.10 5.31 -4.34
CA ALA A 143 10.75 6.36 -5.10
C ALA A 143 10.70 7.72 -4.38
N LYS A 144 9.55 8.08 -3.80
CA LYS A 144 9.40 9.34 -3.07
C LYS A 144 10.17 9.34 -1.74
N LEU A 145 10.22 8.21 -1.04
CA LEU A 145 11.07 8.05 0.15
C LEU A 145 12.55 8.22 -0.19
N ARG A 146 13.02 7.65 -1.31
CA ARG A 146 14.42 7.84 -1.74
C ARG A 146 14.77 9.29 -2.03
N GLU A 147 13.85 10.03 -2.65
CA GLU A 147 14.04 11.45 -2.97
C GLU A 147 14.08 12.31 -1.70
N ASP A 148 13.11 12.15 -0.81
CA ASP A 148 12.90 13.07 0.32
C ASP A 148 13.56 12.61 1.63
N CYS A 149 13.86 11.31 1.76
CA CYS A 149 14.39 10.61 2.95
C CYS A 149 15.47 9.57 2.54
N PRO A 150 16.59 9.99 1.94
CA PRO A 150 17.57 9.08 1.33
C PRO A 150 18.20 8.08 2.32
N GLU A 151 18.28 8.42 3.61
CA GLU A 151 18.82 7.57 4.67
C GLU A 151 17.84 6.50 5.18
N THR A 152 16.57 6.56 4.76
CA THR A 152 15.57 5.55 5.08
C THR A 152 15.75 4.33 4.17
N THR A 153 15.88 3.16 4.80
CA THR A 153 15.91 1.87 4.09
C THR A 153 14.48 1.40 3.82
N VAL A 154 14.17 1.09 2.56
CA VAL A 154 12.90 0.50 2.13
C VAL A 154 13.06 -1.01 1.98
N VAL A 155 12.41 -1.75 2.88
CA VAL A 155 12.37 -3.21 2.89
C VAL A 155 11.01 -3.68 2.40
N VAL A 156 10.99 -4.65 1.48
CA VAL A 156 9.74 -5.22 0.95
C VAL A 156 9.57 -6.69 1.33
N GLY A 157 8.33 -7.10 1.55
CA GLY A 157 7.97 -8.48 1.82
C GLY A 157 6.56 -8.80 1.32
N GLY A 158 6.09 -10.02 1.59
CA GLY A 158 4.74 -10.46 1.25
C GLY A 158 4.65 -11.42 0.06
N PRO A 159 3.43 -11.82 -0.33
CA PRO A 159 3.23 -12.89 -1.30
C PRO A 159 3.91 -12.64 -2.64
N GLN A 160 3.97 -11.39 -3.09
CA GLN A 160 4.56 -11.07 -4.39
C GLN A 160 6.08 -11.24 -4.42
N VAL A 161 6.76 -11.01 -3.30
CA VAL A 161 8.19 -11.27 -3.17
C VAL A 161 8.48 -12.78 -3.30
N LYS A 162 7.58 -13.64 -2.83
CA LYS A 162 7.70 -15.10 -3.03
C LYS A 162 7.52 -15.54 -4.48
N VAL A 163 6.69 -14.82 -5.25
CA VAL A 163 6.38 -15.17 -6.65
C VAL A 163 7.46 -14.67 -7.61
N TYR A 164 7.96 -13.44 -7.41
CA TYR A 164 8.89 -12.79 -8.34
C TYR A 164 10.34 -12.73 -7.82
N GLY A 165 10.60 -13.07 -6.55
CA GLY A 165 11.95 -13.17 -6.01
C GLY A 165 12.74 -11.86 -6.09
N GLY A 166 13.97 -11.92 -6.62
CA GLY A 166 14.84 -10.75 -6.80
C GLY A 166 14.37 -9.77 -7.89
N GLU A 167 13.49 -10.19 -8.80
CA GLU A 167 12.96 -9.33 -9.89
C GLU A 167 12.19 -8.11 -9.34
N VAL A 168 11.69 -8.23 -8.11
CA VAL A 168 11.00 -7.13 -7.41
C VAL A 168 11.96 -5.95 -7.18
N LEU A 169 13.27 -6.20 -7.15
CA LEU A 169 14.32 -5.20 -6.98
C LEU A 169 14.84 -4.63 -8.31
N HIS A 170 14.53 -5.22 -9.48
CA HIS A 170 15.08 -4.80 -10.77
C HIS A 170 14.70 -3.36 -11.17
N GLY A 171 13.58 -2.83 -10.66
CA GLY A 171 13.18 -1.43 -10.86
C GLY A 171 13.92 -0.43 -9.95
N GLN A 172 14.89 -0.91 -9.16
CA GLN A 172 15.63 -0.20 -8.12
C GLN A 172 14.77 0.49 -7.07
N ALA A 173 13.44 0.52 -7.10
CA ALA A 173 12.65 1.34 -6.18
C ALA A 173 12.81 0.93 -4.70
N PHE A 174 13.11 -0.35 -4.43
CA PHE A 174 13.27 -0.91 -3.09
C PHE A 174 14.73 -1.26 -2.82
N ASP A 175 15.14 -1.26 -1.54
CA ASP A 175 16.53 -1.52 -1.18
C ASP A 175 16.77 -2.99 -0.82
N LEU A 176 15.82 -3.63 -0.12
CA LEU A 176 15.92 -5.03 0.32
C LEU A 176 14.60 -5.76 0.18
N ALA A 177 14.65 -7.08 -0.05
CA ALA A 177 13.48 -7.95 -0.13
C ALA A 177 13.62 -9.16 0.81
N ILE A 178 12.58 -9.44 1.61
CA ILE A 178 12.54 -10.61 2.49
C ILE A 178 11.75 -11.73 1.78
N MET A 179 12.49 -12.75 1.33
CA MET A 179 11.93 -13.94 0.68
C MET A 179 11.65 -15.03 1.71
N GLY A 180 10.51 -14.97 2.42
CA GLY A 180 10.16 -16.00 3.40
C GLY A 180 9.32 -15.48 4.58
N PRO A 181 9.32 -16.20 5.71
CA PRO A 181 8.82 -15.68 6.98
C PRO A 181 9.53 -14.36 7.32
N GLY A 182 8.75 -13.33 7.61
CA GLY A 182 9.24 -11.96 7.71
C GLY A 182 9.73 -11.59 9.10
N GLU A 183 9.24 -12.30 10.12
CA GLU A 183 9.36 -11.96 11.54
C GLU A 183 10.82 -11.92 11.99
N GLU A 184 11.52 -13.05 11.86
CA GLU A 184 12.90 -13.16 12.32
C GLU A 184 13.87 -12.43 11.38
N ALA A 185 13.64 -12.50 10.06
CA ALA A 185 14.47 -11.83 9.07
C ALA A 185 14.44 -10.30 9.22
N LEU A 186 13.24 -9.72 9.44
CA LEU A 186 13.10 -8.28 9.64
C LEU A 186 13.69 -7.86 10.99
N ALA A 187 13.52 -8.66 12.05
CA ALA A 187 14.15 -8.40 13.33
C ALA A 187 15.68 -8.33 13.20
N GLN A 188 16.31 -9.30 12.56
CA GLN A 188 17.76 -9.31 12.34
C GLN A 188 18.23 -8.12 11.50
N LEU A 189 17.48 -7.78 10.44
CA LEU A 189 17.74 -6.58 9.64
C LEU A 189 17.69 -5.30 10.48
N LEU A 190 16.72 -5.16 11.38
CA LEU A 190 16.62 -3.99 12.25
C LEU A 190 17.73 -3.93 13.29
N ILE A 191 18.16 -5.08 13.85
CA ILE A 191 19.35 -5.15 14.73
C ILE A 191 20.58 -4.64 13.99
N LEU A 192 20.82 -5.12 12.76
CA LEU A 192 21.92 -4.67 11.93
C LEU A 192 21.79 -3.18 11.59
N ARG A 193 20.60 -2.71 11.20
CA ARG A 193 20.35 -1.32 10.85
C ARG A 193 20.67 -0.35 11.98
N ARG A 194 20.44 -0.74 13.25
CA ARG A 194 20.80 0.07 14.43
C ARG A 194 22.32 0.26 14.61
N GLN A 195 23.14 -0.63 14.06
CA GLN A 195 24.61 -0.54 14.14
C GLN A 195 25.20 0.51 13.19
N PHE A 196 24.43 0.94 12.20
CA PHE A 196 24.88 1.89 11.18
C PHE A 196 24.01 3.14 11.20
N LYS A 197 24.61 4.34 11.19
CA LYS A 197 23.82 5.56 10.97
C LYS A 197 23.46 5.70 9.48
N ALA A 198 24.45 5.60 8.60
CA ALA A 198 24.30 5.77 7.17
C ALA A 198 23.72 4.53 6.48
N LYS A 199 22.75 4.74 5.59
CA LYS A 199 22.12 3.68 4.80
C LYS A 199 23.10 2.91 3.93
N GLU A 200 24.01 3.59 3.23
CA GLU A 200 24.97 2.93 2.34
C GLU A 200 25.88 1.94 3.08
N ALA A 201 26.33 2.30 4.28
CA ALA A 201 27.16 1.43 5.11
C ALA A 201 26.41 0.17 5.54
N PHE A 202 25.12 0.31 5.81
CA PHE A 202 24.23 -0.81 6.09
C PHE A 202 24.04 -1.71 4.86
N LEU A 203 23.74 -1.15 3.69
CA LEU A 203 23.47 -1.92 2.46
C LEU A 203 24.69 -2.64 1.88
N ARG A 204 25.93 -2.22 2.19
CA ARG A 204 27.14 -2.92 1.74
C ARG A 204 27.46 -4.21 2.50
N ARG A 205 26.80 -4.45 3.64
CA ARG A 205 27.03 -5.62 4.50
C ARG A 205 25.85 -6.59 4.58
N GLY A 206 24.67 -6.18 4.14
CA GLY A 206 23.49 -7.04 3.99
C GLY A 206 23.41 -7.63 2.60
#